data_AF-A0A840TJQ3-F1
#
_entry.id   AF-A0A840TJQ3-F1
#
_cell.length_a   1.000
_cell.length_b   1.000
_cell.length_c   1.000
_cell.angle_alpha   90.00
_cell.angle_beta   90.00
_cell.angle_gamma   90.00
#
_symmetry.space_group_name_H-M   'P 1'
#
loop_
_entity.id
_entity.type
_entity.pdbx_description
1 polymer ?
#
loop_
_entity_poly.entity_id
_entity_poly.type
_entity_poly.pdbx_seq_one_letter_code
_entity_poly.pdbx_strand_id
1 'polypeptide(L)'
;MATQDFSQLGGSQDDGKSSYWTKPEGITSLLFIGALGAVGLYYWNVIALFLIEVTKNTLYLGGLLAVLAVVIFLLTSRDVRTAAFFLFKTLMRKITGIIIKLDPIAIMKIYISDLKEKREKMQGQINQLAGQLVKLNKKITENNEMIKQKFAEANKASQLADRPGMRETASLATIEGAGLQEMNEKLLPLQRNIRTVLEFMEKVNKSADYIIKETEIKVKLKEAEYQIVKESSNALRTAISIFKGNPDKKFYFDESMEYIQDDMSRKLGEMKRAMDLSMDFINAVDVQNGILSDKGQALLEAYNKGEFKLIQLDAPAAQPAARPLNPPKDSSYRGLLE
;
A
#
# COMPACT_ATOMS: atom_id res chain seq x y z
N MET A 1 -30.47 -13.70 0.46
CA MET A 1 -30.62 -12.53 -0.42
C MET A 1 -29.29 -12.31 -1.12
N ALA A 2 -29.21 -12.64 -2.41
CA ALA A 2 -27.99 -12.48 -3.20
C ALA A 2 -27.77 -10.99 -3.49
N THR A 3 -26.60 -10.49 -3.12
CA THR A 3 -26.12 -9.16 -3.52
C THR A 3 -25.96 -9.16 -5.03
N GLN A 4 -26.78 -8.37 -5.73
CA GLN A 4 -26.62 -8.17 -7.17
C GLN A 4 -25.27 -7.48 -7.41
N ASP A 5 -24.42 -8.16 -8.18
CA ASP A 5 -23.10 -7.69 -8.57
C ASP A 5 -23.26 -6.65 -9.69
N PHE A 6 -23.19 -5.37 -9.33
CA PHE A 6 -23.30 -4.24 -10.25
C PHE A 6 -22.01 -3.97 -11.04
N SER A 7 -20.98 -4.82 -10.93
CA SER A 7 -19.73 -4.67 -11.68
C SER A 7 -19.88 -4.86 -13.20
N GLN A 8 -21.00 -5.43 -13.67
CA GLN A 8 -21.23 -5.75 -15.09
C GLN A 8 -22.15 -4.77 -15.84
N LEU A 9 -22.63 -3.70 -15.22
CA LEU A 9 -23.48 -2.70 -15.89
C LEU A 9 -22.70 -1.55 -16.57
N GLY A 10 -21.36 -1.59 -16.53
CA GLY A 10 -20.50 -0.66 -17.25
C GLY A 10 -20.12 -1.22 -18.63
N GLY A 11 -21.00 -1.05 -19.62
CA GLY A 11 -20.73 -1.38 -21.00
C GLY A 11 -19.44 -0.74 -21.51
N SER A 12 -18.61 -1.56 -22.16
CA SER A 12 -17.37 -1.22 -22.84
C SER A 12 -17.67 -0.31 -24.04
N GLN A 13 -17.52 1.01 -23.89
CA GLN A 13 -17.37 1.90 -25.03
C GLN A 13 -16.64 3.19 -24.62
N ASP A 14 -15.75 3.62 -25.51
CA ASP A 14 -14.61 4.52 -25.36
C ASP A 14 -14.83 5.87 -24.63
N ASP A 15 -13.68 6.44 -24.22
CA ASP A 15 -13.39 7.84 -23.84
C ASP A 15 -13.47 8.25 -22.35
N GLY A 16 -12.44 8.80 -21.72
CA GLY A 16 -11.21 9.39 -22.25
C GLY A 16 -9.96 8.65 -21.81
N LYS A 17 -8.95 8.66 -22.68
CA LYS A 17 -7.55 8.35 -22.36
C LYS A 17 -7.24 8.84 -20.94
N SER A 18 -7.20 7.92 -19.97
CA SER A 18 -6.58 8.23 -18.69
C SER A 18 -5.19 8.72 -19.04
N SER A 19 -4.99 10.01 -18.82
CA SER A 19 -3.76 10.71 -19.12
C SER A 19 -2.64 9.85 -18.54
N TYR A 20 -1.61 9.53 -19.33
CA TYR A 20 -0.49 8.69 -18.88
C TYR A 20 0.02 9.14 -17.49
N TRP A 21 -0.05 10.45 -17.25
CA TRP A 21 0.24 11.21 -16.03
C TRP A 21 -0.59 10.86 -14.79
N THR A 22 -1.78 10.26 -14.93
CA THR A 22 -2.64 9.85 -13.80
C THR A 22 -2.33 8.43 -13.32
N LYS A 23 -1.58 7.66 -14.11
CA LYS A 23 -1.10 6.33 -13.69
C LYS A 23 0.11 6.48 -12.79
N PRO A 24 0.39 5.53 -11.88
CA PRO A 24 1.62 5.53 -11.09
C PRO A 24 2.89 5.58 -11.98
N GLU A 25 2.80 5.08 -13.22
CA GLU A 25 3.83 5.18 -14.26
C GLU A 25 4.06 6.62 -14.75
N GLY A 26 3.02 7.45 -14.80
CA GLY A 26 3.10 8.85 -15.22
C GLY A 26 3.67 9.78 -14.17
N ILE A 27 3.27 9.62 -12.91
CA ILE A 27 3.79 10.43 -11.79
C ILE A 27 5.29 10.15 -11.61
N THR A 28 5.70 8.89 -11.70
CA THR A 28 7.12 8.49 -11.63
C THR A 28 7.92 9.01 -12.81
N SER A 29 7.33 9.05 -14.01
CA SER A 29 7.97 9.66 -15.18
C SER A 29 8.19 11.17 -15.03
N LEU A 30 7.25 11.90 -14.42
CA LEU A 30 7.36 13.34 -14.19
C LEU A 30 8.46 13.65 -13.18
N LEU A 31 8.53 12.89 -12.08
CA LEU A 31 9.58 12.99 -11.08
C LEU A 31 10.96 12.64 -11.67
N PHE A 32 11.03 11.61 -12.51
CA PHE A 32 12.27 11.21 -13.16
C PHE A 32 12.78 12.26 -14.16
N ILE A 33 11.89 12.83 -14.97
CA ILE A 33 12.24 13.93 -15.90
C ILE A 33 12.67 15.17 -15.10
N GLY A 34 11.96 15.51 -14.01
CA GLY A 34 12.34 16.61 -13.13
C GLY A 34 13.71 16.40 -12.47
N ALA A 35 13.99 15.19 -12.00
CA ALA A 35 15.28 14.82 -11.42
C ALA A 35 16.41 14.85 -12.47
N LEU A 36 16.18 14.31 -13.67
CA LEU A 36 17.13 14.41 -14.78
C LEU A 36 17.41 15.85 -15.19
N GLY A 37 16.38 16.70 -15.23
CA GLY A 37 16.52 18.13 -15.48
C GLY A 37 17.35 18.84 -14.40
N ALA A 38 17.10 18.53 -13.13
CA ALA A 38 17.86 19.08 -12.00
C ALA A 38 19.33 18.64 -12.01
N VAL A 39 19.61 17.37 -12.34
CA VAL A 39 20.98 16.86 -12.53
C VAL A 39 21.64 17.54 -13.72
N GLY A 40 20.94 17.71 -14.84
CA GLY A 40 21.44 18.43 -16.02
C GLY A 40 21.78 19.89 -15.73
N LEU A 41 20.97 20.57 -14.92
CA LEU A 41 21.24 21.95 -14.47
C LEU A 41 22.40 22.01 -13.47
N TYR A 42 22.51 21.05 -12.56
CA TYR A 42 23.62 20.97 -11.61
C TYR A 42 24.97 20.77 -12.32
N TYR A 43 25.01 19.90 -13.34
CA TYR A 43 26.21 19.68 -14.16
C TYR A 43 26.36 20.66 -15.34
N TRP A 44 25.51 21.69 -15.42
CA TRP A 44 25.52 22.65 -16.54
C TRP A 44 26.87 23.33 -16.71
N ASN A 45 27.53 23.69 -15.62
CA ASN A 45 28.84 24.35 -15.67
C ASN A 45 29.93 23.46 -16.31
N VAL A 46 29.89 22.15 -16.05
CA VAL A 46 30.84 21.18 -16.64
C VAL A 46 30.55 20.99 -18.12
N ILE A 47 29.26 20.93 -18.49
CA ILE A 47 28.82 20.83 -19.90
C ILE A 47 29.22 22.11 -20.66
N ALA A 48 29.03 23.28 -20.06
CA ALA A 48 29.39 24.56 -20.66
C ALA A 48 30.91 24.69 -20.88
N LEU A 49 31.72 24.28 -19.90
CA LEU A 49 33.18 24.24 -20.03
C LEU A 49 33.63 23.31 -21.16
N PHE A 50 33.03 22.11 -21.27
CA PHE A 50 33.30 21.18 -22.35
C PHE A 50 32.92 21.75 -23.73
N LEU A 51 31.76 22.41 -23.85
CA LEU A 51 31.32 23.05 -25.09
C LEU A 51 32.27 24.17 -25.53
N ILE A 52 32.76 24.97 -24.59
CA ILE A 52 33.75 26.03 -24.86
C ILE A 52 35.07 25.42 -25.34
N GLU A 53 35.55 24.35 -24.69
CA GLU A 53 36.80 23.66 -25.05
C GLU A 53 36.74 23.08 -26.47
N VAL A 54 35.63 22.44 -26.82
CA VAL A 54 35.40 21.80 -28.13
C VAL A 54 35.22 22.84 -29.25
N THR A 55 34.69 24.02 -28.93
CA THR A 55 34.48 25.10 -29.90
C THR A 55 35.78 25.83 -30.27
N LYS A 56 36.83 25.75 -29.44
CA LYS A 56 38.13 26.37 -29.73
C LYS A 56 38.85 25.79 -30.95
N ASN A 57 38.52 24.56 -31.35
CA ASN A 57 39.17 23.87 -32.46
C ASN A 57 38.16 23.56 -33.57
N THR A 58 38.41 24.06 -34.78
CA THR A 58 37.54 23.94 -35.95
C THR A 58 37.22 22.48 -36.31
N LEU A 59 38.15 21.55 -36.10
CA LEU A 59 37.91 20.12 -36.38
C LEU A 59 36.92 19.51 -35.38
N TYR A 60 37.10 19.80 -34.08
CA TYR A 60 36.21 19.31 -33.03
C TYR A 60 34.84 19.99 -33.06
N LEU A 61 34.78 21.27 -33.45
CA LEU A 61 33.54 21.99 -33.70
C LEU A 61 32.75 21.36 -34.85
N GLY A 62 33.41 21.00 -35.95
CA GLY A 62 32.77 20.30 -37.07
C GLY A 62 32.19 18.94 -36.66
N GLY A 63 32.95 18.16 -35.87
CA GLY A 63 32.47 16.90 -35.29
C GLY A 63 31.29 17.09 -34.33
N LEU A 64 31.34 18.11 -33.47
CA LEU A 64 30.25 18.42 -32.55
C LEU A 64 28.98 18.82 -33.30
N LEU A 65 29.08 19.66 -34.33
CA LEU A 65 27.95 20.05 -35.18
C LEU A 65 27.35 18.84 -35.93
N ALA A 66 28.18 17.90 -36.39
CA ALA A 66 27.70 16.67 -37.01
C ALA A 66 26.94 15.79 -36.02
N VAL A 67 27.44 15.62 -34.80
CA VAL A 67 26.73 14.89 -33.72
C VAL A 67 25.43 15.61 -33.36
N LEU A 68 25.45 16.94 -33.29
CA LEU A 68 24.26 17.76 -32.99
C LEU A 68 23.21 17.62 -34.09
N ALA A 69 23.61 17.60 -35.35
CA ALA A 69 22.72 17.34 -36.49
C ALA A 69 22.08 15.94 -36.43
N VAL A 70 22.85 14.92 -36.05
CA VAL A 70 22.31 13.55 -35.83
C VAL A 70 21.32 13.53 -34.66
N VAL A 71 21.61 14.22 -33.56
CA VAL A 71 20.70 14.30 -32.41
C VAL A 71 19.40 15.03 -32.78
N ILE A 72 19.48 16.14 -33.52
CA ILE A 72 18.31 16.87 -34.02
C ILE A 72 17.48 15.99 -34.98
N PHE A 73 18.14 15.24 -35.87
CA PHE A 73 17.49 14.31 -36.78
C PHE A 73 16.76 13.19 -36.02
N LEU A 74 17.40 12.60 -35.00
CA LEU A 74 16.79 11.59 -34.13
C LEU A 74 15.56 12.16 -33.40
N LEU A 75 15.61 13.38 -32.86
CA LEU A 75 14.47 13.98 -32.15
C LEU A 75 13.32 14.42 -33.07
N THR A 76 13.65 14.78 -34.32
CA THR A 76 12.66 15.24 -35.31
C THR A 76 11.91 14.08 -35.95
N SER A 77 12.58 12.94 -36.16
CA SER A 77 11.94 11.79 -36.79
C SER A 77 10.79 11.21 -35.93
N ARG A 78 9.62 11.01 -36.56
CA ARG A 78 8.43 10.46 -35.89
C ARG A 78 8.65 9.05 -35.36
N ASP A 79 9.43 8.24 -36.08
CA ASP A 79 9.67 6.84 -35.73
C ASP A 79 10.57 6.70 -34.50
N VAL A 80 11.65 7.50 -34.42
CA VAL A 80 12.54 7.49 -33.25
C VAL A 80 11.84 8.09 -32.04
N ARG A 81 11.04 9.14 -32.20
CA ARG A 81 10.22 9.68 -31.09
C ARG A 81 9.26 8.62 -30.55
N THR A 82 8.66 7.85 -31.44
CA THR A 82 7.74 6.76 -31.09
C THR A 82 8.49 5.62 -30.41
N ALA A 83 9.63 5.20 -30.94
CA ALA A 83 10.49 4.17 -30.36
C ALA A 83 11.05 4.57 -28.99
N ALA A 84 11.54 5.80 -28.85
CA ALA A 84 12.01 6.37 -27.59
C ALA A 84 10.87 6.42 -26.56
N PHE A 85 9.66 6.82 -26.98
CA PHE A 85 8.48 6.78 -26.12
C PHE A 85 8.12 5.35 -25.69
N PHE A 86 8.20 4.35 -26.58
CA PHE A 86 7.96 2.95 -26.22
C PHE A 86 9.04 2.36 -25.30
N LEU A 87 10.31 2.69 -25.52
CA LEU A 87 11.41 2.30 -24.64
C LEU A 87 11.26 2.93 -23.25
N PHE A 88 10.95 4.23 -23.21
CA PHE A 88 10.64 4.96 -21.99
C PHE A 88 9.47 4.33 -21.24
N LYS A 89 8.37 4.03 -21.94
CA LYS A 89 7.21 3.31 -21.38
C LYS A 89 7.59 1.94 -20.81
N THR A 90 8.46 1.19 -21.50
CA THR A 90 8.91 -0.13 -21.05
C THR A 90 9.79 -0.06 -19.79
N LEU A 91 10.70 0.91 -19.75
CA LEU A 91 11.54 1.21 -18.58
C LEU A 91 10.69 1.65 -17.40
N MET A 92 9.77 2.61 -17.61
CA MET A 92 8.87 3.08 -16.57
C MET A 92 8.01 1.94 -16.03
N ARG A 93 7.46 1.06 -16.87
CA ARG A 93 6.72 -0.13 -16.39
C ARG A 93 7.58 -1.03 -15.48
N LYS A 94 8.87 -1.20 -15.78
CA LYS A 94 9.79 -1.97 -14.92
C LYS A 94 10.09 -1.24 -13.61
N ILE A 95 10.37 0.05 -13.67
CA ILE A 95 10.66 0.90 -12.50
C ILE A 95 9.43 1.01 -11.59
N THR A 96 8.26 1.28 -12.16
CA THR A 96 6.98 1.29 -11.45
C THR A 96 6.67 -0.08 -10.87
N GLY A 97 7.02 -1.18 -11.54
CA GLY A 97 6.92 -2.53 -10.96
C GLY A 97 7.76 -2.72 -9.69
N ILE A 98 8.89 -2.02 -9.55
CA ILE A 98 9.70 -2.00 -8.33
C ILE A 98 9.04 -1.11 -7.26
N ILE A 99 8.52 0.05 -7.66
CA ILE A 99 7.85 1.00 -6.75
C ILE A 99 6.53 0.43 -6.18
N ILE A 100 5.76 -0.29 -7.00
CA ILE A 100 4.53 -0.98 -6.59
C ILE A 100 4.82 -2.03 -5.52
N LYS A 101 5.97 -2.73 -5.63
CA LYS A 101 6.41 -3.69 -4.61
C LYS A 101 6.91 -3.01 -3.33
N LEU A 102 7.39 -1.77 -3.44
CA LEU A 102 7.98 -1.04 -2.32
C LEU A 102 6.90 -0.57 -1.32
N ASP A 103 5.76 -0.08 -1.82
CA ASP A 103 4.64 0.35 -0.97
C ASP A 103 3.26 0.10 -1.61
N PRO A 104 2.67 -1.09 -1.41
CA PRO A 104 1.33 -1.40 -1.91
C PRO A 104 0.22 -0.61 -1.19
N ILE A 105 0.45 -0.18 0.06
CA ILE A 105 -0.55 0.57 0.85
C ILE A 105 -0.72 1.97 0.26
N ALA A 106 0.37 2.63 -0.13
CA ALA A 106 0.33 3.94 -0.77
C ALA A 106 -0.53 3.96 -2.04
N ILE A 107 -0.46 2.91 -2.86
CA ILE A 107 -1.27 2.80 -4.09
C ILE A 107 -2.75 2.71 -3.76
N MET A 108 -3.11 1.91 -2.76
CA MET A 108 -4.51 1.81 -2.33
C MET A 108 -5.05 3.15 -1.78
N LYS A 109 -4.21 3.92 -1.08
CA LYS A 109 -4.55 5.28 -0.61
C LYS A 109 -4.74 6.26 -1.78
N ILE A 110 -3.89 6.20 -2.80
CA ILE A 110 -4.03 7.01 -4.04
C ILE A 110 -5.36 6.67 -4.74
N TYR A 111 -5.70 5.38 -4.84
CA TYR A 111 -6.97 4.96 -5.42
C TYR A 111 -8.18 5.51 -4.66
N ILE A 112 -8.16 5.49 -3.32
CA ILE A 112 -9.22 6.11 -2.49
C ILE A 112 -9.30 7.62 -2.77
N SER A 113 -8.16 8.30 -2.93
CA SER A 113 -8.12 9.73 -3.28
C SER A 113 -8.75 9.99 -4.65
N ASP A 114 -8.44 9.18 -5.66
CA ASP A 114 -9.03 9.27 -7.00
C ASP A 114 -10.55 9.02 -6.97
N LEU A 115 -11.01 8.04 -6.18
CA LEU A 115 -12.45 7.83 -5.99
C LEU A 115 -13.13 9.04 -5.33
N LYS A 116 -12.50 9.68 -4.32
CA LYS A 116 -13.00 10.90 -3.69
C LYS A 116 -13.11 12.05 -4.68
N GLU A 117 -12.08 12.27 -5.50
CA GLU A 117 -12.07 13.31 -6.53
C GLU A 117 -13.13 13.05 -7.61
N LYS A 118 -13.26 11.80 -8.09
CA LYS A 118 -14.30 11.43 -9.08
C LYS A 118 -15.70 11.65 -8.55
N ARG A 119 -15.94 11.31 -7.28
CA ARG A 119 -17.21 11.59 -6.61
C ARG A 119 -17.49 13.10 -6.54
N GLU A 120 -16.50 13.91 -6.19
CA GLU A 120 -16.64 15.37 -6.16
C GLU A 120 -16.99 15.94 -7.54
N LYS A 121 -16.31 15.48 -8.60
CA LYS A 121 -16.63 15.84 -9.98
C LYS A 121 -18.07 15.45 -10.36
N MET A 122 -18.51 14.25 -9.96
CA MET A 122 -19.88 13.81 -10.16
C MET A 122 -20.89 14.68 -9.41
N GLN A 123 -20.59 15.11 -8.17
CA GLN A 123 -21.42 16.08 -7.45
C GLN A 123 -21.51 17.41 -8.21
N GLY A 124 -20.41 17.87 -8.80
CA GLY A 124 -20.41 19.05 -9.68
C GLY A 124 -21.36 18.88 -10.88
N GLN A 125 -21.34 17.72 -11.53
CA GLN A 125 -22.25 17.41 -12.65
C GLN A 125 -23.71 17.33 -12.22
N ILE A 126 -24.00 16.73 -11.05
CA ILE A 126 -25.34 16.72 -10.44
C ILE A 126 -25.86 18.14 -10.25
N ASN A 127 -25.04 19.05 -9.70
CA ASN A 127 -25.42 20.44 -9.48
C ASN A 127 -25.71 21.17 -10.80
N GLN A 128 -24.88 20.94 -11.83
CA GLN A 128 -25.11 21.50 -13.16
C GLN A 128 -26.41 20.99 -13.78
N LEU A 129 -26.67 19.67 -13.70
CA LEU A 129 -27.87 19.04 -14.23
C LEU A 129 -29.13 19.51 -13.49
N ALA A 130 -29.08 19.63 -12.16
CA ALA A 130 -30.14 20.23 -11.36
C ALA A 130 -30.41 21.68 -11.79
N GLY A 131 -29.37 22.48 -12.05
CA GLY A 131 -29.51 23.83 -12.59
C GLY A 131 -30.17 23.86 -13.98
N GLN A 132 -29.83 22.91 -14.86
CA GLN A 132 -30.48 22.74 -16.16
C GLN A 132 -31.96 22.37 -16.01
N LEU A 133 -32.29 21.47 -15.09
CA LEU A 133 -33.68 21.10 -14.78
C LEU A 133 -34.50 22.31 -14.31
N VAL A 134 -33.93 23.14 -13.42
CA VAL A 134 -34.58 24.37 -12.96
C VAL A 134 -34.82 25.35 -14.11
N LYS A 135 -33.82 25.57 -14.98
CA LYS A 135 -33.96 26.43 -16.16
C LYS A 135 -35.02 25.91 -17.12
N LEU A 136 -35.05 24.59 -17.35
CA LEU A 136 -36.05 23.94 -18.20
C LEU A 136 -37.46 24.08 -17.62
N ASN A 137 -37.64 23.84 -16.32
CA ASN A 137 -38.91 24.06 -15.62
C ASN A 137 -39.37 25.51 -15.75
N LYS A 138 -38.45 26.47 -15.55
CA LYS A 138 -38.74 27.89 -15.72
C LYS A 138 -39.21 28.19 -17.13
N LYS A 139 -38.53 27.66 -18.15
CA LYS A 139 -38.90 27.85 -19.56
C LYS A 139 -40.27 27.28 -19.89
N ILE A 140 -40.61 26.10 -19.37
CA ILE A 140 -41.94 25.50 -19.54
C ILE A 140 -43.02 26.40 -18.91
N THR A 141 -42.77 26.92 -17.71
CA THR A 141 -43.69 27.84 -17.02
C THR A 141 -43.86 29.15 -17.79
N GLU A 142 -42.76 29.78 -18.22
CA GLU A 142 -42.79 30.99 -19.05
C GLU A 142 -43.57 30.76 -20.37
N ASN A 143 -43.32 29.63 -21.04
CA ASN A 143 -44.09 29.25 -22.23
C ASN A 143 -45.58 29.08 -21.91
N ASN A 144 -45.95 28.45 -20.80
CA ASN A 144 -47.34 28.30 -20.38
C ASN A 144 -48.03 29.65 -20.09
N GLU A 145 -47.30 30.61 -19.53
CA GLU A 145 -47.81 31.97 -19.33
C GLU A 145 -48.01 32.71 -20.67
N MET A 146 -47.04 32.62 -21.59
CA MET A 146 -47.15 33.19 -22.93
C MET A 146 -48.29 32.55 -23.73
N ILE A 147 -48.48 31.24 -23.64
CA ILE A 147 -49.61 30.51 -24.26
C ILE A 147 -50.93 31.12 -23.78
N LYS A 148 -51.12 31.29 -22.46
CA LYS A 148 -52.33 31.91 -21.91
C LYS A 148 -52.54 33.34 -22.41
N GLN A 149 -51.48 34.13 -22.49
CA GLN A 149 -51.54 35.51 -22.99
C GLN A 149 -51.93 35.55 -24.47
N LYS A 150 -51.31 34.70 -25.31
CA LYS A 150 -51.54 34.64 -26.75
C LYS A 150 -52.94 34.13 -27.10
N PHE A 151 -53.45 33.13 -26.37
CA PHE A 151 -54.85 32.71 -26.53
C PHE A 151 -55.85 33.76 -26.04
N ALA A 152 -55.54 34.50 -24.97
CA ALA A 152 -56.39 35.61 -24.52
C ALA A 152 -56.41 36.76 -25.54
N GLU A 153 -55.26 37.06 -26.15
CA GLU A 153 -55.12 38.03 -27.24
C GLU A 153 -55.92 37.58 -28.48
N ALA A 154 -55.75 36.32 -28.90
CA ALA A 154 -56.49 35.73 -30.02
C ALA A 154 -58.01 35.78 -29.79
N ASN A 155 -58.47 35.47 -28.59
CA ASN A 155 -59.90 35.54 -28.22
C ASN A 155 -60.44 36.98 -28.28
N LYS A 156 -59.69 37.96 -27.77
CA LYS A 156 -60.06 39.38 -27.84
C LYS A 156 -60.08 39.90 -29.28
N ALA A 157 -59.08 39.52 -30.09
CA ALA A 157 -59.00 39.90 -31.50
C ALA A 157 -60.15 39.27 -32.32
N SER A 158 -60.50 38.02 -32.02
CA SER A 158 -61.64 37.33 -32.64
C SER A 158 -63.00 37.97 -32.31
N GLN A 159 -63.16 38.51 -31.11
CA GLN A 159 -64.38 39.25 -30.72
C GLN A 159 -64.51 40.62 -31.43
N LEU A 160 -63.40 41.15 -31.96
CA LEU A 160 -63.34 42.42 -32.69
C LEU A 160 -63.18 42.20 -34.20
N ALA A 161 -63.57 41.04 -34.71
CA ALA A 161 -63.37 40.61 -36.10
C ALA A 161 -64.02 41.51 -37.16
N ASP A 162 -64.93 42.40 -36.76
CA ASP A 162 -65.56 43.40 -37.63
C ASP A 162 -64.59 44.54 -38.02
N ARG A 163 -63.47 44.68 -37.30
CA ARG A 163 -62.42 45.67 -37.63
C ARG A 163 -61.41 45.09 -38.63
N PRO A 164 -61.00 45.86 -39.66
CA PRO A 164 -60.03 45.39 -40.64
C PRO A 164 -58.70 45.01 -39.95
N GLY A 165 -58.15 43.86 -40.31
CA GLY A 165 -56.89 43.32 -39.77
C GLY A 165 -57.01 42.49 -38.47
N MET A 166 -58.13 42.52 -37.75
CA MET A 166 -58.27 41.82 -36.46
C MET A 166 -58.43 40.29 -36.57
N ARG A 167 -58.89 39.79 -37.72
CA ARG A 167 -58.91 38.34 -38.00
C ARG A 167 -57.51 37.77 -38.19
N GLU A 168 -56.64 38.54 -38.81
CA GLU A 168 -55.27 38.12 -39.11
C GLU A 168 -54.42 38.12 -37.84
N THR A 169 -54.57 39.14 -36.98
CA THR A 169 -53.94 39.16 -35.66
C THR A 169 -54.42 38.01 -34.75
N ALA A 170 -55.71 37.68 -34.79
CA ALA A 170 -56.25 36.53 -34.07
C ALA A 170 -55.63 35.19 -34.53
N SER A 171 -55.49 35.02 -35.85
CA SER A 171 -54.87 33.82 -36.44
C SER A 171 -53.39 33.71 -36.09
N LEU A 172 -52.63 34.81 -36.20
CA LEU A 172 -51.20 34.84 -35.82
C LEU A 172 -51.00 34.51 -34.34
N ALA A 173 -51.77 35.14 -33.44
CA ALA A 173 -51.68 34.86 -32.01
C ALA A 173 -52.01 33.40 -31.66
N THR A 174 -52.93 32.78 -32.43
CA THR A 174 -53.27 31.35 -32.28
C THR A 174 -52.13 30.45 -32.76
N ILE A 175 -51.47 30.77 -33.88
CA ILE A 175 -50.30 30.03 -34.39
C ILE A 175 -49.14 30.12 -33.40
N GLU A 176 -48.85 31.31 -32.87
CA GLU A 176 -47.81 31.51 -31.86
C GLU A 176 -48.10 30.72 -30.58
N GLY A 177 -49.36 30.75 -30.10
CA GLY A 177 -49.80 29.97 -28.95
C GLY A 177 -49.67 28.46 -29.16
N ALA A 178 -50.10 27.97 -30.32
CA ALA A 178 -49.99 26.55 -30.69
C ALA A 178 -48.53 26.09 -30.83
N GLY A 179 -47.66 26.92 -31.42
CA GLY A 179 -46.23 26.63 -31.52
C GLY A 179 -45.55 26.51 -30.15
N LEU A 180 -45.88 27.42 -29.22
CA LEU A 180 -45.39 27.33 -27.84
C LEU A 180 -45.91 26.09 -27.10
N GLN A 181 -47.15 25.67 -27.38
CA GLN A 181 -47.72 24.44 -26.83
C GLN A 181 -46.95 23.21 -27.34
N GLU A 182 -46.70 23.12 -28.65
CA GLU A 182 -45.91 22.03 -29.23
C GLU A 182 -44.48 21.98 -28.65
N MET A 183 -43.86 23.15 -28.41
CA MET A 183 -42.59 23.23 -27.70
C MET A 183 -42.71 22.62 -26.31
N ASN A 184 -43.72 22.98 -25.52
CA ASN A 184 -43.92 22.43 -24.18
C ASN A 184 -44.17 20.91 -24.19
N GLU A 185 -44.91 20.39 -25.17
CA GLU A 185 -45.12 18.96 -25.35
C GLU A 185 -43.81 18.20 -25.57
N LYS A 186 -42.82 18.81 -26.23
CA LYS A 186 -41.47 18.25 -26.40
C LYS A 186 -40.56 18.45 -25.18
N LEU A 187 -40.71 19.57 -24.47
CA LEU A 187 -39.90 19.87 -23.28
C LEU A 187 -40.30 19.02 -22.07
N LEU A 188 -41.57 18.59 -21.96
CA LEU A 188 -42.05 17.77 -20.84
C LEU A 188 -41.38 16.39 -20.73
N PRO A 189 -41.26 15.58 -21.81
CA PRO A 189 -40.49 14.34 -21.80
C PRO A 189 -39.01 14.57 -21.46
N LEU A 190 -38.40 15.64 -22.01
CA LEU A 190 -37.01 15.98 -21.73
C LEU A 190 -36.82 16.30 -20.23
N GLN A 191 -37.75 17.05 -19.65
CA GLN A 191 -37.77 17.39 -18.22
C GLN A 191 -37.86 16.15 -17.32
N ARG A 192 -38.73 15.20 -17.68
CA ARG A 192 -38.85 13.91 -16.98
C ARG A 192 -37.55 13.10 -17.08
N ASN A 193 -36.95 13.02 -18.27
CA ASN A 193 -35.70 12.29 -18.47
C ASN A 193 -34.56 12.89 -17.63
N ILE A 194 -34.39 14.22 -17.65
CA ILE A 194 -33.39 14.90 -16.84
C ILE A 194 -33.60 14.62 -15.35
N ARG A 195 -34.86 14.65 -14.88
CA ARG A 195 -35.19 14.31 -13.50
C ARG A 195 -34.80 12.88 -13.14
N THR A 196 -35.13 11.89 -13.98
CA THR A 196 -34.75 10.50 -13.75
C THR A 196 -33.23 10.31 -13.71
N VAL A 197 -32.50 10.97 -14.62
CA VAL A 197 -31.03 10.95 -14.61
C VAL A 197 -30.48 11.60 -13.35
N LEU A 198 -31.04 12.73 -12.92
CA LEU A 198 -30.63 13.42 -11.68
C LEU A 198 -30.81 12.52 -10.46
N GLU A 199 -31.99 11.91 -10.29
CA GLU A 199 -32.29 10.99 -9.18
C GLU A 199 -31.35 9.78 -9.19
N PHE A 200 -31.04 9.24 -10.38
CA PHE A 200 -30.06 8.18 -10.52
C PHE A 200 -28.64 8.62 -10.13
N MET A 201 -28.18 9.76 -10.64
CA MET A 201 -26.85 10.30 -10.33
C MET A 201 -26.69 10.60 -8.84
N GLU A 202 -27.71 11.16 -8.17
CA GLU A 202 -27.72 11.38 -6.72
C GLU A 202 -27.58 10.06 -5.95
N LYS A 203 -28.30 9.02 -6.38
CA LYS A 203 -28.21 7.68 -5.78
C LYS A 203 -26.82 7.07 -5.97
N VAL A 204 -26.23 7.19 -7.17
CA VAL A 204 -24.88 6.71 -7.46
C VAL A 204 -23.85 7.48 -6.63
N ASN A 205 -23.98 8.80 -6.51
CA ASN A 205 -23.08 9.63 -5.71
C ASN A 205 -23.13 9.31 -4.22
N LYS A 206 -24.32 9.00 -3.69
CA LYS A 206 -24.47 8.47 -2.33
C LYS A 206 -23.86 7.08 -2.19
N SER A 207 -24.06 6.20 -3.17
CA SER A 207 -23.46 4.86 -3.20
C SER A 207 -21.92 4.92 -3.24
N ALA A 208 -21.35 5.84 -4.02
CA ALA A 208 -19.92 6.07 -4.09
C ALA A 208 -19.33 6.47 -2.73
N ASP A 209 -20.03 7.26 -1.92
CA ASP A 209 -19.61 7.59 -0.55
C ASP A 209 -19.44 6.33 0.33
N TYR A 210 -20.40 5.41 0.26
CA TYR A 210 -20.33 4.15 0.99
C TYR A 210 -19.15 3.29 0.51
N ILE A 211 -18.97 3.14 -0.81
CA ILE A 211 -17.88 2.36 -1.39
C ILE A 211 -16.52 2.96 -1.02
N ILE A 212 -16.39 4.28 -1.05
CA ILE A 212 -15.16 4.98 -0.66
C ILE A 212 -14.84 4.71 0.82
N LYS A 213 -15.83 4.86 1.72
CA LYS A 213 -15.67 4.59 3.15
C LYS A 213 -15.31 3.13 3.41
N GLU A 214 -15.99 2.20 2.76
CA GLU A 214 -15.72 0.77 2.87
C GLU A 214 -14.30 0.44 2.39
N THR A 215 -13.89 1.00 1.25
CA THR A 215 -12.53 0.83 0.71
C THR A 215 -11.50 1.41 1.67
N GLU A 216 -11.75 2.58 2.25
CA GLU A 216 -10.86 3.18 3.25
C GLU A 216 -10.69 2.28 4.48
N ILE A 217 -11.77 1.69 4.98
CA ILE A 217 -11.72 0.73 6.09
C ILE A 217 -10.92 -0.52 5.70
N LYS A 218 -11.17 -1.09 4.51
CA LYS A 218 -10.43 -2.26 4.01
C LYS A 218 -8.93 -1.99 3.88
N VAL A 219 -8.56 -0.80 3.42
CA VAL A 219 -7.15 -0.40 3.29
C VAL A 219 -6.51 -0.23 4.67
N LYS A 220 -7.19 0.39 5.63
CA LYS A 220 -6.70 0.47 7.02
C LYS A 220 -6.50 -0.90 7.66
N LEU A 221 -7.43 -1.83 7.42
CA LEU A 221 -7.30 -3.21 7.88
C LEU A 221 -6.08 -3.89 7.24
N LYS A 222 -5.91 -3.76 5.92
CA LYS A 222 -4.77 -4.34 5.20
C LYS A 222 -3.44 -3.71 5.60
N GLU A 223 -3.43 -2.42 5.94
CA GLU A 223 -2.26 -1.72 6.48
C GLU A 223 -1.85 -2.30 7.83
N ALA A 224 -2.81 -2.52 8.74
CA ALA A 224 -2.54 -3.17 10.02
C ALA A 224 -2.05 -4.62 9.86
N GLU A 225 -2.72 -5.42 9.03
CA GLU A 225 -2.30 -6.79 8.70
C GLU A 225 -0.88 -6.82 8.12
N TYR A 226 -0.58 -5.93 7.18
CA TYR A 226 0.74 -5.82 6.56
C TYR A 226 1.83 -5.49 7.59
N GLN A 227 1.56 -4.55 8.49
CA GLN A 227 2.51 -4.18 9.54
C GLN A 227 2.77 -5.34 10.51
N ILE A 228 1.72 -6.02 10.97
CA ILE A 228 1.83 -7.19 11.85
C ILE A 228 2.63 -8.31 11.17
N VAL A 229 2.35 -8.62 9.91
CA VAL A 229 3.07 -9.65 9.15
C VAL A 229 4.54 -9.28 8.96
N LYS A 230 4.83 -8.00 8.70
CA LYS A 230 6.20 -7.48 8.56
C LYS A 230 6.98 -7.62 9.87
N GLU A 231 6.39 -7.23 10.99
CA GLU A 231 6.99 -7.37 12.33
C GLU A 231 7.19 -8.85 12.70
N SER A 232 6.19 -9.70 12.48
CA SER A 232 6.26 -11.15 12.71
C SER A 232 7.35 -11.80 11.86
N SER A 233 7.48 -11.39 10.59
CA SER A 233 8.52 -11.90 9.69
C SER A 233 9.92 -11.48 10.15
N ASN A 234 10.08 -10.27 10.67
CA ASN A 234 11.36 -9.83 11.25
C ASN A 234 11.70 -10.63 12.51
N ALA A 235 10.74 -10.85 13.41
CA ALA A 235 10.93 -11.69 14.59
C ALA A 235 11.31 -13.14 14.21
N LEU A 236 10.62 -13.72 13.23
CA LEU A 236 10.96 -15.05 12.69
C LEU A 236 12.35 -15.09 12.06
N ARG A 237 12.75 -14.06 11.29
CA ARG A 237 14.12 -13.96 10.75
C ARG A 237 15.16 -13.92 11.86
N THR A 238 14.89 -13.17 12.93
CA THR A 238 15.76 -13.14 14.12
C THR A 238 15.83 -14.52 14.78
N ALA A 239 14.69 -15.18 15.01
CA ALA A 239 14.65 -16.53 15.58
C ALA A 239 15.40 -17.56 14.69
N ILE A 240 15.20 -17.50 13.37
CA ILE A 240 15.92 -18.33 12.40
C ILE A 240 17.41 -18.03 12.43
N SER A 241 17.83 -16.76 12.57
CA SER A 241 19.25 -16.39 12.67
C SER A 241 19.91 -16.92 13.94
N ILE A 242 19.16 -17.00 15.05
CA ILE A 242 19.60 -17.64 16.29
C ILE A 242 19.73 -19.16 16.08
N PHE A 243 18.73 -19.79 15.46
CA PHE A 243 18.72 -21.25 15.20
C PHE A 243 19.76 -21.71 14.19
N LYS A 244 19.95 -20.97 13.09
CA LYS A 244 20.94 -21.31 12.06
C LYS A 244 22.37 -21.03 12.51
N GLY A 245 22.56 -20.18 13.54
CA GLY A 245 23.87 -19.73 13.98
C GLY A 245 24.55 -18.87 12.92
N ASN A 246 25.40 -17.94 13.36
CA ASN A 246 26.30 -17.23 12.45
C ASN A 246 27.43 -18.23 12.06
N PRO A 247 27.68 -18.52 10.78
CA PRO A 247 28.70 -19.49 10.37
C PRO A 247 30.08 -19.21 10.98
N ASP A 248 30.42 -17.93 11.16
CA ASP A 248 31.68 -17.49 11.78
C ASP A 248 31.78 -17.85 13.28
N LYS A 249 30.68 -17.84 14.03
CA LYS A 249 30.70 -18.14 15.48
C LYS A 249 30.57 -19.63 15.79
N LYS A 250 29.98 -20.41 14.87
CA LYS A 250 29.95 -21.87 14.95
C LYS A 250 31.35 -22.44 14.74
N PHE A 251 32.14 -21.86 13.85
CA PHE A 251 33.56 -22.17 13.66
C PHE A 251 34.36 -21.94 14.96
N TYR A 252 34.27 -20.77 15.59
CA TYR A 252 34.95 -20.53 16.88
C TYR A 252 34.44 -21.43 18.01
N PHE A 253 33.16 -21.81 18.05
CA PHE A 253 32.63 -22.72 19.07
C PHE A 253 33.11 -24.17 18.88
N ASP A 254 33.07 -24.67 17.65
CA ASP A 254 33.51 -26.03 17.30
C ASP A 254 35.06 -26.15 17.43
N GLU A 255 35.82 -25.12 17.02
CA GLU A 255 37.29 -25.06 17.17
C GLU A 255 37.73 -24.86 18.64
N SER A 256 36.95 -24.10 19.43
CA SER A 256 37.17 -24.02 20.89
C SER A 256 36.83 -25.34 21.59
N MET A 257 35.86 -26.10 21.09
CA MET A 257 35.51 -27.42 21.62
C MET A 257 36.60 -28.46 21.31
N GLU A 258 37.22 -28.38 20.12
CA GLU A 258 38.38 -29.20 19.72
C GLU A 258 39.60 -28.91 20.60
N TYR A 259 39.87 -27.63 20.91
CA TYR A 259 40.94 -27.23 21.84
C TYR A 259 40.70 -27.70 23.29
N ILE A 260 39.44 -27.72 23.75
CA ILE A 260 39.08 -28.20 25.09
C ILE A 260 39.20 -29.73 25.20
N GLN A 261 38.93 -30.47 24.13
CA GLN A 261 39.13 -31.94 24.10
C GLN A 261 40.61 -32.33 24.13
N ASP A 262 41.48 -31.57 23.46
CA ASP A 262 42.93 -31.84 23.44
C ASP A 262 43.62 -31.41 24.76
N ASP A 263 43.17 -30.29 25.37
CA ASP A 263 43.63 -29.85 26.70
C ASP A 263 43.11 -30.78 27.82
N MET A 264 41.89 -31.32 27.71
CA MET A 264 41.42 -32.37 28.62
C MET A 264 42.23 -33.67 28.45
N SER A 265 42.62 -34.06 27.23
CA SER A 265 43.40 -35.29 26.99
C SER A 265 44.85 -35.16 27.47
N ARG A 266 45.48 -33.98 27.32
CA ARG A 266 46.80 -33.69 27.91
C ARG A 266 46.74 -33.55 29.44
N LYS A 267 45.74 -32.86 29.98
CA LYS A 267 45.57 -32.74 31.44
C LYS A 267 45.21 -34.07 32.10
N LEU A 268 44.47 -34.98 31.46
CA LEU A 268 44.23 -36.35 31.98
C LEU A 268 45.51 -37.22 31.94
N GLY A 269 46.36 -37.03 30.92
CA GLY A 269 47.64 -37.72 30.78
C GLY A 269 48.71 -37.27 31.78
N GLU A 270 48.70 -35.99 32.17
CA GLU A 270 49.52 -35.45 33.26
C GLU A 270 48.95 -35.81 34.64
N MET A 271 47.61 -35.87 34.78
CA MET A 271 46.94 -36.36 36.00
C MET A 271 47.26 -37.83 36.27
N LYS A 272 47.34 -38.69 35.25
CA LYS A 272 47.71 -40.10 35.41
C LYS A 272 49.15 -40.27 35.90
N ARG A 273 50.05 -39.39 35.47
CA ARG A 273 51.46 -39.35 35.90
C ARG A 273 51.63 -38.78 37.32
N ALA A 274 50.77 -37.83 37.72
CA ALA A 274 50.70 -37.34 39.09
C ALA A 274 50.00 -38.34 40.03
N MET A 275 49.06 -39.14 39.52
CA MET A 275 48.34 -40.18 40.27
C MET A 275 49.22 -41.39 40.57
N ASP A 276 50.07 -41.83 39.62
CA ASP A 276 51.07 -42.90 39.85
C ASP A 276 52.15 -42.48 40.87
N LEU A 277 52.51 -41.20 40.94
CA LEU A 277 53.43 -40.68 41.97
C LEU A 277 52.76 -40.54 43.36
N SER A 278 51.43 -40.56 43.42
CA SER A 278 50.65 -40.43 44.66
C SER A 278 50.25 -41.76 45.30
N MET A 279 50.30 -42.88 44.57
CA MET A 279 50.03 -44.21 45.15
C MET A 279 51.16 -44.72 46.07
N ASP A 280 52.39 -44.24 45.91
CA ASP A 280 53.49 -44.57 46.85
C ASP A 280 53.50 -43.69 48.12
N PHE A 281 52.71 -42.60 48.16
CA PHE A 281 52.58 -41.76 49.36
C PHE A 281 51.27 -42.01 50.13
N ILE A 282 50.26 -42.65 49.53
CA ILE A 282 48.98 -43.01 50.17
C ILE A 282 48.97 -44.48 50.62
N ASN A 283 50.11 -44.97 51.11
CA ASN A 283 50.17 -46.18 51.94
C ASN A 283 50.78 -45.89 53.34
N ALA A 284 51.07 -44.63 53.64
CA ALA A 284 51.43 -44.18 54.98
C ALA A 284 50.50 -43.04 55.37
N VAL A 285 49.92 -43.14 56.57
CA VAL A 285 49.03 -42.16 57.20
C VAL A 285 47.55 -42.33 56.82
N ASP A 286 47.01 -43.47 57.21
CA ASP A 286 45.75 -43.47 57.97
C ASP A 286 45.91 -42.53 59.17
N VAL A 287 44.96 -41.62 59.42
CA VAL A 287 44.40 -41.30 60.76
C VAL A 287 43.28 -40.24 60.62
N GLN A 288 42.06 -40.73 60.89
CA GLN A 288 40.93 -40.11 61.60
C GLN A 288 40.27 -38.82 61.07
N ASN A 289 39.04 -39.02 60.59
CA ASN A 289 37.80 -38.29 60.93
C ASN A 289 37.92 -37.05 61.83
N GLY A 290 37.33 -35.97 61.32
CA GLY A 290 36.56 -35.03 62.13
C GLY A 290 37.23 -33.67 62.33
N ILE A 291 37.01 -32.75 61.38
CA ILE A 291 36.82 -31.31 61.60
C ILE A 291 36.12 -30.78 60.34
N LEU A 292 34.79 -30.86 60.32
CA LEU A 292 33.93 -29.97 59.53
C LEU A 292 32.58 -29.71 60.25
N SER A 293 32.54 -29.94 61.56
CA SER A 293 31.37 -29.69 62.42
C SER A 293 31.24 -28.22 62.84
N ASP A 294 32.35 -27.47 62.89
CA ASP A 294 32.34 -26.10 63.47
C ASP A 294 31.93 -25.02 62.46
N LYS A 295 32.26 -25.20 61.18
CA LYS A 295 31.84 -24.27 60.10
C LYS A 295 30.34 -24.36 59.79
N GLY A 296 29.70 -25.50 60.06
CA GLY A 296 28.26 -25.70 59.89
C GLY A 296 27.43 -25.03 60.99
N GLN A 297 27.88 -25.08 62.25
CA GLN A 297 27.21 -24.42 63.37
C GLN A 297 27.30 -22.89 63.31
N ALA A 298 28.43 -22.34 62.86
CA ALA A 298 28.59 -20.89 62.68
C ALA A 298 27.61 -20.31 61.63
N LEU A 299 27.27 -21.08 60.60
CA LEU A 299 26.28 -20.71 59.59
C LEU A 299 24.83 -20.81 60.12
N LEU A 300 24.56 -21.74 61.03
CA LEU A 300 23.26 -21.88 61.73
C LEU A 300 23.03 -20.77 62.77
N GLU A 301 24.06 -20.33 63.49
CA GLU A 301 23.96 -19.19 64.42
C GLU A 301 23.76 -17.84 63.72
N ALA A 302 24.42 -17.65 62.57
CA ALA A 302 24.23 -16.47 61.73
C ALA A 302 22.79 -16.38 61.17
N TYR A 303 22.16 -17.53 60.93
CA TYR A 303 20.75 -17.62 60.52
C TYR A 303 19.77 -17.28 61.66
N ASN A 304 20.04 -17.73 62.90
CA ASN A 304 19.14 -17.52 64.04
C ASN A 304 19.14 -16.08 64.62
N LYS A 305 20.16 -15.26 64.34
CA LYS A 305 20.28 -13.88 64.87
C LYS A 305 19.62 -12.79 64.01
N GLY A 306 19.01 -13.13 62.88
CA GLY A 306 18.06 -12.23 62.19
C GLY A 306 18.64 -11.10 61.33
N GLU A 307 19.93 -11.13 60.98
CA GLU A 307 20.57 -10.10 60.14
C GLU A 307 20.89 -10.56 58.71
N PHE A 308 19.91 -11.11 57.96
CA PHE A 308 20.04 -11.14 56.50
C PHE A 308 18.69 -11.01 55.77
N LYS A 309 18.47 -9.82 55.22
CA LYS A 309 17.48 -9.44 54.19
C LYS A 309 18.29 -8.92 53.00
N LEU A 310 17.94 -9.04 51.72
CA LEU A 310 16.93 -9.76 50.92
C LEU A 310 17.30 -9.40 49.47
N ILE A 311 17.17 -10.28 48.47
CA ILE A 311 16.56 -9.95 47.16
C ILE A 311 15.91 -11.22 46.61
N GLN A 312 14.66 -11.05 46.19
CA GLN A 312 13.76 -12.05 45.62
C GLN A 312 13.38 -11.57 44.21
N LEU A 313 13.20 -12.47 43.24
CA LEU A 313 12.12 -12.39 42.24
C LEU A 313 12.09 -13.69 41.40
N ASP A 314 10.95 -14.37 41.54
CA ASP A 314 10.33 -15.46 40.78
C ASP A 314 10.65 -15.54 39.27
N ALA A 315 10.53 -16.64 38.52
CA ALA A 315 10.48 -18.11 38.68
C ALA A 315 10.33 -18.68 37.23
N PRO A 316 10.76 -19.93 36.93
CA PRO A 316 9.74 -20.90 36.55
C PRO A 316 9.97 -22.34 37.04
N ALA A 317 8.83 -22.94 37.39
CA ALA A 317 8.36 -24.32 37.26
C ALA A 317 9.27 -25.53 37.57
N ALA A 318 8.71 -26.38 38.43
CA ALA A 318 9.27 -27.58 39.03
C ALA A 318 9.54 -28.74 38.07
N GLN A 319 10.55 -29.53 38.45
CA GLN A 319 10.86 -30.87 37.95
C GLN A 319 9.94 -31.94 38.57
N PRO A 320 9.77 -33.11 37.91
CA PRO A 320 8.94 -34.20 38.39
C PRO A 320 9.64 -35.03 39.49
N ALA A 321 8.91 -35.41 40.54
CA ALA A 321 9.39 -36.29 41.59
C ALA A 321 8.96 -37.76 41.37
N ALA A 322 9.94 -38.65 41.42
CA ALA A 322 9.83 -40.11 41.34
C ALA A 322 9.21 -40.74 42.60
N ARG A 323 8.60 -41.91 42.42
CA ARG A 323 7.97 -42.76 43.45
C ARG A 323 8.93 -43.84 44.00
N PRO A 324 8.65 -44.42 45.18
CA PRO A 324 9.67 -44.78 46.17
C PRO A 324 10.19 -46.23 46.10
N LEU A 325 11.19 -46.46 46.95
CA LEU A 325 12.13 -47.57 47.06
C LEU A 325 11.56 -48.91 47.61
N ASN A 326 11.98 -49.98 46.93
CA ASN A 326 12.42 -51.31 47.41
C ASN A 326 11.40 -52.42 47.83
N PRO A 327 11.78 -53.72 47.64
CA PRO A 327 10.93 -54.82 47.13
C PRO A 327 10.72 -55.98 48.15
N PRO A 328 10.03 -57.11 47.81
CA PRO A 328 10.81 -58.29 47.39
C PRO A 328 10.13 -59.34 46.47
N LYS A 329 11.02 -60.00 45.72
CA LYS A 329 11.14 -61.44 45.38
C LYS A 329 10.09 -62.20 44.54
N ASP A 330 10.69 -62.75 43.48
CA ASP A 330 10.52 -64.07 42.89
C ASP A 330 9.75 -64.19 41.58
N SER A 331 10.35 -65.06 40.76
CA SER A 331 9.83 -65.74 39.57
C SER A 331 9.89 -65.00 38.23
N SER A 332 11.00 -65.28 37.55
CA SER A 332 10.98 -65.99 36.26
C SER A 332 10.67 -65.18 35.01
N TYR A 333 11.75 -64.97 34.26
CA TYR A 333 11.76 -65.03 32.80
C TYR A 333 10.83 -66.14 32.29
N ARG A 334 9.71 -65.77 31.67
CA ARG A 334 8.96 -66.61 30.73
C ARG A 334 7.98 -65.74 29.93
N GLY A 335 8.22 -65.64 28.63
CA GLY A 335 7.15 -65.30 27.68
C GLY A 335 7.33 -64.08 26.79
N LEU A 336 8.54 -63.79 26.28
CA LEU A 336 8.70 -62.87 25.13
C LEU A 336 9.46 -63.52 23.97
N LEU A 337 9.08 -64.77 23.68
CA LEU A 337 9.17 -65.37 22.35
C LEU A 337 7.83 -66.04 22.07
N GLU A 338 6.82 -65.20 21.81
CA GLU A 338 5.74 -65.46 20.85
C GLU A 338 5.24 -64.12 20.29
#